data_AF-A0A9P4J2A7-F1
#
_entry.id   AF-A0A9P4J2A7-F1
#
_cell.length_a   1.000
_cell.length_b   1.000
_cell.length_c   1.000
_cell.angle_alpha   90.00
_cell.angle_beta   90.00
_cell.angle_gamma   90.00
#
_symmetry.space_group_name_H-M   'P 1'
#
loop_
_entity.id
_entity.type
_entity.pdbx_description
1 polymer ?
#
loop_
_entity_poly.entity_id
_entity_poly.type
_entity_poly.pdbx_seq_one_letter_code
_entity_poly.pdbx_strand_id
1 'polypeptide(L)'
;MTPNMDIMTSSIIFVIGAPGSGKGTLCKKLAHDHGFEHMSVGDILRLYASSPEAEEDIVHSMRHGELLPPEQLAPILRKALHDCRRDKILLDGFPRKPEQAAPIEALIGAPMLVLFFDCPEHLARQRFLTRKLPGREADDDQLFTKRYREFADLNSEIVEDYKVKGVLLAIDTSGETDTSYQRLLEALRVRKEWNAIKG
;
A
#
# COMPACT_ATOMS: atom_id res chain seq x y z
N MET A 1 7.29 6.13 28.95
CA MET A 1 7.25 5.68 27.55
C MET A 1 6.17 6.49 26.86
N THR A 2 6.50 7.29 25.85
CA THR A 2 5.49 7.87 24.95
C THR A 2 6.13 7.94 23.57
N PRO A 3 5.42 7.41 22.57
CA PRO A 3 4.81 8.31 21.62
C PRO A 3 3.30 8.15 21.72
N ASN A 4 2.62 9.25 21.99
CA ASN A 4 1.17 9.35 21.80
C ASN A 4 1.00 10.38 20.71
N MET A 5 1.31 9.98 19.47
CA MET A 5 0.96 10.78 18.32
C MET A 5 -0.48 10.43 18.00
N ASP A 6 -1.35 11.45 17.98
CA ASP A 6 -2.72 11.24 17.54
C ASP A 6 -2.66 10.84 16.06
N ILE A 7 -2.95 9.59 15.75
CA ILE A 7 -2.87 9.04 14.38
C ILE A 7 -3.70 9.92 13.43
N MET A 8 -4.78 10.53 13.94
CA MET A 8 -5.64 11.48 13.20
C MET A 8 -4.93 12.76 12.74
N THR A 9 -3.74 13.07 13.27
CA THR A 9 -2.94 14.24 12.90
C THR A 9 -1.84 13.92 11.88
N SER A 10 -1.68 12.65 11.49
CA SER A 10 -0.66 12.22 10.53
C SER A 10 -1.04 12.57 9.09
N SER A 11 -0.03 12.94 8.29
CA SER A 11 -0.15 13.06 6.84
C SER A 11 -0.05 11.68 6.19
N ILE A 12 -1.17 11.17 5.70
CA ILE A 12 -1.27 9.81 5.16
C ILE A 12 -1.39 9.84 3.64
N ILE A 13 -0.59 9.00 2.99
CA ILE A 13 -0.68 8.71 1.55
C ILE A 13 -0.97 7.21 1.38
N PHE A 14 -2.04 6.89 0.65
CA PHE A 14 -2.32 5.52 0.25
C PHE A 14 -1.65 5.20 -1.08
N VAL A 15 -1.19 3.95 -1.27
CA VAL A 15 -0.58 3.51 -2.52
C VAL A 15 -1.25 2.24 -3.02
N ILE A 16 -1.80 2.32 -4.22
CA ILE A 16 -2.58 1.30 -4.90
C ILE A 16 -1.87 0.90 -6.20
N GLY A 17 -2.04 -0.36 -6.62
CA GLY A 17 -1.52 -0.85 -7.89
C GLY A 17 -1.38 -2.37 -7.89
N ALA A 18 -1.22 -2.96 -9.07
CA ALA A 18 -1.16 -4.40 -9.26
C ALA A 18 -0.02 -5.08 -8.46
N PRO A 19 -0.14 -6.36 -8.07
CA PRO A 19 1.02 -7.12 -7.59
C PRO A 19 2.15 -7.06 -8.63
N GLY A 20 3.35 -6.63 -8.23
CA GLY A 20 4.47 -6.45 -9.16
C GLY A 20 4.58 -5.08 -9.84
N SER A 21 3.69 -4.12 -9.56
CA SER A 21 3.77 -2.76 -10.11
C SER A 21 4.90 -1.87 -9.54
N GLY A 22 5.77 -2.42 -8.70
CA GLY A 22 6.89 -1.66 -8.12
C GLY A 22 6.56 -0.81 -6.89
N LYS A 23 5.33 -0.91 -6.33
CA LYS A 23 4.90 -0.16 -5.12
C LYS A 23 5.94 -0.14 -4.01
N GLY A 24 6.29 -1.30 -3.46
CA GLY A 24 7.22 -1.37 -2.34
C GLY A 24 8.59 -0.76 -2.65
N THR A 25 9.10 -0.91 -3.87
CA THR A 25 10.38 -0.31 -4.28
C THR A 25 10.30 1.21 -4.30
N LEU A 26 9.30 1.76 -4.98
CA LEU A 26 9.13 3.21 -5.10
C LEU A 26 8.73 3.86 -3.77
N CYS A 27 7.89 3.19 -2.96
CA CYS A 27 7.50 3.67 -1.62
C CYS A 27 8.69 3.72 -0.67
N LYS A 28 9.58 2.71 -0.67
CA LYS A 28 10.81 2.73 0.13
C LYS A 28 11.70 3.91 -0.26
N LYS A 29 11.86 4.16 -1.56
CA LYS A 29 12.67 5.27 -2.07
C LYS A 29 12.05 6.63 -1.69
N LEU A 30 10.75 6.79 -1.90
CA LEU A 30 10.02 8.00 -1.51
C LEU A 30 10.08 8.25 0.01
N ALA A 31 9.94 7.19 0.80
CA ALA A 31 9.99 7.26 2.26
C ALA A 31 11.37 7.66 2.78
N HIS A 32 12.42 7.11 2.19
CA HIS A 32 13.80 7.48 2.50
C HIS A 32 14.06 8.97 2.17
N ASP A 33 13.72 9.41 0.96
CA ASP A 33 14.08 10.73 0.48
C ASP A 33 13.26 11.87 1.12
N HIS A 34 12.03 11.57 1.57
CA HIS A 34 11.09 12.58 2.10
C HIS A 34 10.66 12.35 3.56
N GLY A 35 11.28 11.41 4.26
CA GLY A 35 11.05 11.21 5.69
C GLY A 35 9.68 10.62 6.05
N PHE A 36 9.09 9.79 5.18
CA PHE A 36 7.86 9.05 5.51
C PHE A 36 8.19 7.74 6.22
N GLU A 37 7.28 7.22 7.04
CA GLU A 37 7.26 5.81 7.39
C GLU A 37 6.64 5.01 6.24
N HIS A 38 7.36 4.03 5.70
CA HIS A 38 6.80 3.10 4.72
C HIS A 38 6.14 1.92 5.42
N MET A 39 4.82 1.82 5.30
CA MET A 39 4.02 0.74 5.84
C MET A 39 3.44 -0.12 4.71
N SER A 40 4.09 -1.23 4.39
CA SER A 40 3.48 -2.20 3.46
C SER A 40 2.49 -3.09 4.20
N VAL A 41 1.21 -3.01 3.86
CA VAL A 41 0.16 -3.86 4.46
C VAL A 41 0.52 -5.34 4.33
N GLY A 42 1.08 -5.73 3.18
CA GLY A 42 1.53 -7.11 2.98
C GLY A 42 2.69 -7.52 3.90
N ASP A 43 3.65 -6.63 4.18
CA ASP A 43 4.75 -6.93 5.13
C ASP A 43 4.22 -6.98 6.57
N ILE A 44 3.35 -6.06 6.95
CA ILE A 44 2.68 -6.03 8.27
C ILE A 44 1.95 -7.35 8.52
N LEU A 45 1.14 -7.81 7.55
CA LEU A 45 0.41 -9.06 7.67
C LEU A 45 1.33 -10.30 7.68
N ARG A 46 2.45 -10.29 6.95
CA ARG A 46 3.44 -11.39 7.00
C ARG A 46 4.12 -11.47 8.36
N LEU A 47 4.50 -10.31 8.92
CA LEU A 47 5.10 -10.24 10.24
C LEU A 47 4.10 -10.72 11.30
N TYR A 48 2.84 -10.27 11.20
CA TYR A 48 1.77 -10.70 12.07
C TYR A 48 1.56 -12.21 12.01
N ALA A 49 1.40 -12.78 10.81
CA ALA A 49 1.21 -14.21 10.58
C ALA A 49 2.39 -15.08 11.02
N SER A 50 3.56 -14.50 11.29
CA SER A 50 4.73 -15.19 11.83
C SER A 50 4.87 -15.05 13.35
N SER A 51 3.97 -14.31 14.00
CA SER A 51 3.99 -14.06 15.43
C SER A 51 3.22 -15.13 16.22
N PRO A 52 3.52 -15.33 17.51
CA PRO A 52 2.74 -16.23 18.37
C PRO A 52 1.29 -15.78 18.60
N GLU A 53 0.96 -14.52 18.31
CA GLU A 53 -0.38 -13.93 18.49
C GLU A 53 -1.30 -14.19 17.27
N ALA A 54 -0.76 -14.75 16.18
CA ALA A 54 -1.48 -14.87 14.92
C ALA A 54 -2.69 -15.81 15.01
N GLU A 55 -3.85 -15.34 14.58
CA GLU A 55 -5.04 -16.19 14.42
C GLU A 55 -4.90 -17.11 13.19
N GLU A 56 -5.41 -18.33 13.32
CA GLU A 56 -5.27 -19.39 12.31
C GLU A 56 -5.89 -19.00 10.95
N ASP A 57 -7.00 -18.26 10.96
CA ASP A 57 -7.71 -17.81 9.76
C ASP A 57 -6.96 -16.70 9.02
N ILE A 58 -6.27 -15.80 9.73
CA ILE A 58 -5.37 -14.81 9.13
C ILE A 58 -4.15 -15.50 8.52
N VAL A 59 -3.55 -16.47 9.22
CA VAL A 59 -2.45 -17.28 8.67
C VAL A 59 -2.90 -18.04 7.43
N HIS A 60 -4.10 -18.63 7.45
CA HIS A 60 -4.71 -19.31 6.32
C HIS A 60 -4.88 -18.36 5.13
N SER A 61 -5.50 -17.20 5.34
CA SER A 61 -5.74 -16.20 4.31
C SER A 61 -4.42 -15.75 3.66
N MET A 62 -3.39 -15.50 4.48
CA MET A 62 -2.06 -15.11 3.99
C MET A 62 -1.40 -16.18 3.13
N ARG A 63 -1.49 -17.45 3.52
CA ARG A 63 -0.96 -18.58 2.74
C ARG A 63 -1.67 -18.75 1.41
N HIS A 64 -2.99 -18.54 1.37
CA HIS A 64 -3.78 -18.70 0.15
C HIS A 64 -3.89 -17.42 -0.68
N GLY A 65 -3.28 -16.32 -0.24
CA GLY A 65 -3.31 -15.04 -0.94
C GLY A 65 -4.70 -14.40 -0.96
N GLU A 66 -5.46 -14.57 0.12
CA GLU A 66 -6.80 -14.03 0.32
C GLU A 66 -6.73 -12.70 1.07
N LEU A 67 -7.69 -11.83 0.79
CA LEU A 67 -7.79 -10.52 1.43
C LEU A 67 -8.66 -10.58 2.67
N LEU A 68 -8.09 -10.11 3.78
CA LEU A 68 -8.80 -9.99 5.05
C LEU A 68 -9.95 -8.99 4.97
N PRO A 69 -11.07 -9.26 5.67
CA PRO A 69 -12.12 -8.29 5.83
C PRO A 69 -11.69 -7.14 6.77
N PRO A 70 -12.37 -5.97 6.74
CA PRO A 70 -11.96 -4.78 7.48
C PRO A 70 -11.80 -5.01 8.99
N GLU A 71 -12.66 -5.81 9.60
CA GLU A 71 -12.67 -6.12 11.03
C GLU A 71 -11.42 -6.89 11.50
N GLN A 72 -10.80 -7.68 10.62
CA GLN A 72 -9.54 -8.38 10.90
C GLN A 72 -8.32 -7.51 10.57
N LEU A 73 -8.41 -6.71 9.50
CA LEU A 73 -7.31 -5.84 9.08
C LEU A 73 -7.10 -4.65 10.02
N ALA A 74 -8.18 -4.03 10.49
CA ALA A 74 -8.13 -2.78 11.25
C ALA A 74 -7.35 -2.89 12.57
N PRO A 75 -7.51 -3.93 13.42
CA PRO A 75 -6.72 -4.07 14.64
C PRO A 75 -5.21 -4.20 14.36
N ILE A 76 -4.84 -4.94 13.32
CA ILE A 76 -3.44 -5.15 12.94
C ILE A 76 -2.82 -3.83 12.47
N LEU A 77 -3.51 -3.09 11.61
CA LEU A 77 -3.04 -1.77 11.15
C LEU A 77 -2.99 -0.76 12.31
N ARG A 78 -3.96 -0.79 13.22
CA ARG A 78 -3.95 0.07 14.42
C ARG A 78 -2.69 -0.12 15.24
N LYS A 79 -2.32 -1.38 15.51
CA LYS A 79 -1.12 -1.72 16.27
C LYS A 79 0.15 -1.24 15.55
N ALA A 80 0.24 -1.48 14.24
CA ALA A 80 1.38 -1.02 13.43
C ALA A 80 1.51 0.52 13.41
N LEU A 81 0.39 1.24 13.34
CA LEU A 81 0.37 2.70 13.35
C LEU A 81 0.66 3.30 14.72
N HIS A 82 0.20 2.65 15.79
CA HIS A 82 0.52 3.06 17.17
C HIS A 82 2.03 3.04 17.43
N ASP A 83 2.75 2.08 16.85
CA ASP A 83 4.20 1.96 17.00
C ASP A 83 4.99 2.90 16.06
N CYS A 84 4.29 3.61 15.16
CA CYS A 84 4.87 4.57 14.24
C CYS A 84 5.43 5.79 14.98
N ARG A 85 6.60 6.25 14.55
CA ARG A 85 7.27 7.44 15.11
C ARG A 85 7.33 8.62 14.17
N ARG A 86 6.80 8.48 12.95
CA ARG A 86 6.77 9.54 11.92
C ARG A 86 5.33 9.97 11.70
N ASP A 87 5.16 11.27 11.52
CA ASP A 87 3.89 11.94 11.23
C ASP A 87 3.50 11.85 9.74
N LYS A 88 4.41 11.39 8.88
CA LYS A 88 4.19 11.17 7.44
C LYS A 88 4.19 9.68 7.15
N ILE A 89 3.10 9.15 6.60
CA ILE A 89 2.90 7.71 6.42
C ILE A 89 2.58 7.39 4.96
N LEU A 90 3.29 6.40 4.41
CA LEU A 90 2.99 5.77 3.12
C LEU A 90 2.41 4.39 3.38
N LEU A 91 1.10 4.24 3.22
CA LEU A 91 0.41 2.97 3.38
C LEU A 91 0.34 2.25 2.02
N ASP A 92 1.30 1.34 1.81
CA ASP A 92 1.48 0.58 0.57
C ASP A 92 0.59 -0.67 0.52
N GLY A 93 -0.19 -0.75 -0.56
CA GLY A 93 -1.07 -1.85 -0.85
C GLY A 93 -2.40 -1.75 -0.13
N PHE A 94 -2.89 -0.52 0.08
CA PHE A 94 -4.16 -0.19 0.71
C PHE A 94 -4.92 0.90 -0.07
N PRO A 95 -6.26 0.85 -0.11
CA PRO A 95 -7.09 -0.33 0.16
C PRO A 95 -6.95 -1.38 -0.96
N ARG A 96 -7.36 -2.63 -0.67
CA ARG A 96 -7.43 -3.71 -1.68
C ARG A 96 -8.85 -4.16 -1.97
N LYS A 97 -9.79 -3.89 -1.07
CA LYS A 97 -11.22 -3.99 -1.34
C LYS A 97 -11.91 -2.65 -1.04
N PRO A 98 -12.97 -2.30 -1.77
CA PRO A 98 -13.73 -1.07 -1.52
C PRO A 98 -14.19 -0.95 -0.06
N GLU A 99 -14.71 -2.03 0.53
CA GLU A 99 -15.23 -2.04 1.90
C GLU A 99 -14.17 -1.81 2.99
N GLN A 100 -12.88 -1.91 2.65
CA GLN A 100 -11.79 -1.63 3.60
C GLN A 100 -11.58 -0.13 3.83
N ALA A 101 -11.89 0.72 2.83
CA ALA A 101 -11.54 2.13 2.85
C ALA A 101 -12.18 2.87 4.03
N ALA A 102 -13.52 2.96 4.07
CA ALA A 102 -14.22 3.79 5.05
C ALA A 102 -13.96 3.40 6.53
N PRO A 103 -13.99 2.12 6.94
CA PRO A 103 -13.74 1.74 8.33
C PRO A 103 -12.31 2.04 8.79
N ILE A 104 -11.33 1.91 7.89
CA ILE A 104 -9.92 2.16 8.22
C ILE A 104 -9.63 3.65 8.17
N GLU A 105 -10.16 4.40 7.20
CA GLU A 105 -10.08 5.87 7.21
C GLU A 105 -10.70 6.48 8.47
N ALA A 106 -11.80 5.92 8.97
CA ALA A 106 -12.39 6.35 10.26
C ALA A 106 -11.49 6.07 11.46
N LEU A 107 -10.58 5.10 11.35
CA LEU A 107 -9.64 4.74 12.40
C LEU A 107 -8.33 5.54 12.33
N ILE A 108 -7.81 5.75 11.12
CA ILE A 108 -6.44 6.24 10.92
C ILE A 108 -6.40 7.64 10.29
N GLY A 109 -7.53 8.14 9.82
CA GLY A 109 -7.62 9.36 9.02
C GLY A 109 -7.74 9.06 7.53
N ALA A 110 -8.42 9.95 6.81
CA ALA A 110 -8.53 9.90 5.35
C ALA A 110 -7.18 10.26 4.69
N PRO A 111 -6.84 9.68 3.52
CA PRO A 111 -5.60 9.98 2.85
C PRO A 111 -5.60 11.41 2.30
N MET A 112 -4.49 12.12 2.45
CA MET A 112 -4.26 13.40 1.77
C MET A 112 -4.02 13.21 0.26
N LEU A 113 -3.46 12.05 -0.12
CA LEU A 113 -3.18 11.69 -1.49
C LEU A 113 -3.28 10.17 -1.67
N VAL A 114 -3.75 9.73 -2.83
CA VAL A 114 -3.75 8.32 -3.23
C VAL A 114 -2.93 8.16 -4.49
N LEU A 115 -1.83 7.41 -4.41
CA LEU A 115 -0.97 7.09 -5.53
C LEU A 115 -1.44 5.81 -6.20
N PHE A 116 -1.79 5.88 -7.49
CA PHE A 116 -2.11 4.72 -8.28
C PHE A 116 -0.95 4.39 -9.23
N PHE A 117 -0.25 3.29 -8.98
CA PHE A 117 0.86 2.84 -9.81
C PHE A 117 0.34 1.97 -10.94
N ASP A 118 0.19 2.60 -12.10
CA ASP A 118 -0.26 1.98 -13.33
C ASP A 118 0.91 1.23 -13.97
N CYS A 119 0.74 -0.08 -14.10
CA CYS A 119 1.75 -0.99 -14.60
C CYS A 119 1.08 -2.04 -15.47
N PRO A 120 1.49 -2.19 -16.74
CA PRO A 120 1.00 -3.25 -17.61
C PRO A 120 1.17 -4.63 -16.97
N GLU A 121 0.16 -5.50 -17.16
CA GLU A 121 0.11 -6.85 -16.55
C GLU A 121 1.37 -7.67 -16.82
N HIS A 122 1.83 -7.72 -18.08
CA HIS A 122 2.99 -8.51 -18.46
C HIS A 122 4.26 -8.09 -17.71
N LEU A 123 4.46 -6.79 -17.50
CA LEU A 123 5.58 -6.26 -16.70
C LEU A 123 5.39 -6.56 -15.22
N ALA A 124 4.17 -6.38 -14.70
CA ALA A 124 3.84 -6.69 -13.31
C ALA A 124 4.10 -8.16 -13.00
N ARG A 125 3.70 -9.07 -13.90
CA ARG A 125 3.93 -10.51 -13.84
C ARG A 125 5.41 -10.83 -13.85
N GLN A 126 6.15 -10.31 -14.83
CA GLN A 126 7.60 -10.54 -14.93
C GLN A 126 8.31 -10.12 -13.64
N ARG A 127 8.01 -8.92 -13.12
CA ARG A 127 8.57 -8.41 -11.86
C ARG A 127 8.15 -9.24 -10.65
N PHE A 128 6.92 -9.72 -10.62
CA PHE A 128 6.41 -10.56 -9.54
C PHE A 128 7.16 -11.89 -9.46
N LEU A 129 7.38 -12.54 -10.61
CA LEU A 129 8.02 -13.85 -10.68
C LEU A 129 9.54 -13.81 -10.51
N THR A 130 10.17 -12.65 -10.76
CA THR A 130 11.64 -12.51 -10.71
C THR A 130 12.15 -11.90 -9.41
N ARG A 131 11.28 -11.35 -8.57
CA ARG A 131 11.71 -10.70 -7.31
C ARG A 131 12.20 -11.74 -6.30
N LYS A 132 13.31 -11.41 -5.64
CA LYS A 132 13.87 -12.21 -4.54
C LYS A 132 13.79 -11.39 -3.27
N LEU A 133 12.73 -11.58 -2.49
CA LEU A 133 12.48 -10.85 -1.25
C LEU A 133 12.14 -11.85 -0.13
N PRO A 134 12.63 -11.63 1.11
CA PRO A 134 12.24 -12.45 2.25
C PRO A 134 10.72 -12.47 2.47
N GLY A 135 10.16 -13.63 2.80
CA GLY A 135 8.72 -13.82 3.02
C GLY A 135 7.90 -13.87 1.73
N ARG A 136 8.55 -14.01 0.58
CA ARG A 136 7.93 -14.09 -0.75
C ARG A 136 8.37 -15.33 -1.54
N GLU A 137 8.78 -16.36 -0.82
CA GLU A 137 9.27 -17.63 -1.37
C GLU A 137 8.16 -18.41 -2.12
N ALA A 138 6.90 -18.17 -1.77
CA ALA A 138 5.71 -18.75 -2.40
C ALA A 138 5.22 -17.97 -3.63
N ASP A 139 5.97 -16.98 -4.11
CA ASP A 139 5.58 -16.27 -5.32
C ASP A 139 5.71 -17.17 -6.56
N ASP A 140 4.56 -17.55 -7.11
CA ASP A 140 4.46 -18.29 -8.36
C ASP A 140 3.41 -17.65 -9.29
N ASP A 141 3.23 -18.26 -10.46
CA ASP A 141 2.30 -17.77 -11.47
C ASP A 141 0.83 -17.92 -11.09
N GLN A 142 0.49 -18.97 -10.32
CA GLN A 142 -0.87 -19.21 -9.87
C GLN A 142 -1.28 -18.13 -8.87
N LEU A 143 -0.41 -17.81 -7.92
CA LEU A 143 -0.58 -16.76 -6.94
C LEU A 143 -0.61 -15.38 -7.60
N PHE A 144 0.23 -15.13 -8.61
CA PHE A 144 0.17 -13.90 -9.40
C PHE A 144 -1.21 -13.76 -10.05
N THR A 145 -1.65 -14.78 -10.78
CA THR A 145 -2.92 -14.78 -11.51
C THR A 145 -4.10 -14.52 -10.57
N LYS A 146 -4.13 -15.20 -9.40
CA LYS A 146 -5.16 -14.98 -8.38
C LYS A 146 -5.18 -13.52 -7.91
N ARG A 147 -4.03 -12.99 -7.49
CA ARG A 147 -3.91 -11.61 -6.95
C ARG A 147 -4.14 -10.53 -8.01
N TYR A 148 -3.75 -10.79 -9.26
CA TYR A 148 -3.96 -9.85 -10.36
C TYR A 148 -5.42 -9.79 -10.75
N ARG A 149 -6.11 -10.94 -10.85
CA ARG A 149 -7.55 -10.98 -11.11
C ARG A 149 -8.33 -10.21 -10.06
N GLU A 150 -8.06 -10.47 -8.77
CA GLU A 150 -8.70 -9.76 -7.67
C GLU A 150 -8.46 -8.24 -7.74
N PHE A 151 -7.22 -7.83 -8.06
CA PHE A 151 -6.93 -6.42 -8.32
C PHE A 151 -7.74 -5.88 -9.51
N ALA A 152 -7.79 -6.57 -10.64
CA ALA A 152 -8.51 -6.12 -11.82
C ALA A 152 -10.02 -5.98 -11.57
N ASP A 153 -10.60 -6.90 -10.81
CA ASP A 153 -12.03 -6.94 -10.50
C ASP A 153 -12.43 -5.81 -9.53
N LEU A 154 -11.62 -5.54 -8.51
CA LEU A 154 -11.97 -4.63 -7.41
C LEU A 154 -11.43 -3.19 -7.57
N ASN A 155 -10.32 -3.02 -8.30
CA ASN A 155 -9.60 -1.75 -8.29
C ASN A 155 -10.34 -0.62 -9.02
N SER A 156 -11.22 -0.94 -9.98
CA SER A 156 -11.97 0.09 -10.72
C SER A 156 -12.85 0.94 -9.81
N GLU A 157 -13.56 0.30 -8.87
CA GLU A 157 -14.39 0.98 -7.87
C GLU A 157 -13.55 1.84 -6.93
N ILE A 158 -12.46 1.29 -6.40
CA ILE A 158 -11.54 2.00 -5.49
C ILE A 158 -10.94 3.24 -6.18
N VAL A 159 -10.45 3.09 -7.41
CA VAL A 159 -9.83 4.19 -8.15
C VAL A 159 -10.84 5.28 -8.46
N GLU A 160 -12.05 4.92 -8.86
CA GLU A 160 -13.08 5.93 -9.18
C GLU A 160 -13.51 6.71 -7.93
N ASP A 161 -13.67 6.05 -6.77
CA ASP A 161 -13.98 6.73 -5.50
C ASP A 161 -12.94 7.82 -5.15
N TYR A 162 -11.65 7.48 -5.15
CA TYR A 162 -10.61 8.47 -4.85
C TYR A 162 -10.38 9.51 -5.95
N LYS A 163 -10.72 9.16 -7.19
CA LYS A 163 -10.68 10.11 -8.32
C LYS A 163 -11.79 11.15 -8.19
N VAL A 164 -13.02 10.74 -7.86
CA VAL A 164 -14.14 11.65 -7.58
C VAL A 164 -13.83 12.57 -6.39
N LYS A 165 -13.15 12.06 -5.36
CA LYS A 165 -12.65 12.85 -4.23
C LYS A 165 -11.51 13.83 -4.59
N GLY A 166 -10.93 13.73 -5.80
CA GLY A 166 -9.86 14.62 -6.28
C GLY A 166 -8.48 14.36 -5.66
N VAL A 167 -8.32 13.28 -4.89
CA VAL A 167 -7.07 12.96 -4.18
C VAL A 167 -6.23 11.88 -4.88
N LEU A 168 -6.74 11.28 -5.96
CA LEU A 168 -5.99 10.28 -6.74
C LEU A 168 -4.93 10.94 -7.64
N LEU A 169 -3.76 10.31 -7.74
CA LEU A 169 -2.70 10.60 -8.69
C LEU A 169 -2.23 9.30 -9.35
N ALA A 170 -2.50 9.12 -10.64
CA ALA A 170 -2.02 7.98 -11.41
C ALA A 170 -0.59 8.22 -11.93
N ILE A 171 0.26 7.21 -11.80
CA ILE A 171 1.68 7.24 -12.17
C ILE A 171 1.99 6.05 -13.07
N ASP A 172 2.53 6.31 -14.25
CA ASP A 172 3.05 5.25 -15.13
C ASP A 172 4.36 4.68 -14.58
N THR A 173 4.30 3.42 -14.17
CA THR A 173 5.39 2.63 -13.60
C THR A 173 5.90 1.53 -14.53
N SER A 174 5.60 1.63 -15.84
CA SER A 174 6.09 0.70 -16.87
C SER A 174 7.61 0.77 -17.09
N GLY A 175 8.24 1.91 -16.80
CA GLY A 175 9.68 2.10 -16.93
C GLY A 175 10.50 1.38 -15.86
N GLU A 176 11.83 1.50 -15.95
CA GLU A 176 12.75 1.05 -14.90
C GLU A 176 12.50 1.80 -13.58
N THR A 177 13.06 1.29 -12.47
CA THR A 177 12.85 1.85 -11.13
C THR A 177 13.14 3.35 -11.07
N ASP A 178 14.30 3.78 -11.56
CA ASP A 178 14.71 5.19 -11.47
C ASP A 178 13.87 6.09 -12.39
N THR A 179 13.54 5.64 -13.60
CA THR A 179 12.65 6.37 -14.51
C THR A 179 11.26 6.52 -13.91
N SER A 180 10.70 5.44 -13.36
CA SER A 180 9.40 5.46 -12.68
C SER A 180 9.41 6.35 -11.45
N TYR A 181 10.53 6.38 -10.71
CA TYR A 181 10.70 7.27 -9.56
C TYR A 181 10.77 8.75 -9.96
N GLN A 182 11.48 9.09 -11.04
CA GLN A 182 11.50 10.46 -11.54
C GLN A 182 10.11 10.94 -11.99
N ARG A 183 9.35 10.08 -12.69
CA ARG A 183 7.95 10.37 -13.06
C ARG A 183 7.07 10.60 -11.84
N LEU A 184 7.23 9.78 -10.79
CA LEU A 184 6.55 9.96 -9.52
C LEU A 184 6.86 11.34 -8.91
N LEU A 185 8.13 11.72 -8.82
CA LEU A 185 8.54 13.02 -8.26
C LEU A 185 8.02 14.20 -9.08
N GLU A 186 8.06 14.10 -10.41
CA GLU A 186 7.53 15.13 -11.31
C GLU A 186 6.02 15.32 -11.13
N ALA A 187 5.27 14.21 -11.09
CA ALA A 187 3.83 14.24 -10.88
C ALA A 187 3.46 14.77 -9.49
N LEU A 188 4.23 14.43 -8.45
CA LEU A 188 4.02 14.94 -7.09
C LEU A 188 4.28 16.44 -6.98
N ARG A 189 5.28 16.98 -7.70
CA ARG A 189 5.70 18.39 -7.60
C ARG A 189 4.57 19.38 -7.83
N VAL A 190 3.64 19.07 -8.73
CA VAL A 190 2.51 19.94 -9.10
C VAL A 190 1.29 19.76 -8.19
N ARG A 191 1.32 18.83 -7.22
CA ARG A 191 0.21 18.59 -6.30
C ARG A 191 0.29 19.49 -5.08
N LYS A 192 -0.80 20.21 -4.80
CA LYS A 192 -0.92 21.05 -3.59
C LYS A 192 -0.86 20.19 -2.33
N GLU A 193 -1.44 19.00 -2.36
CA GLU A 193 -1.49 18.06 -1.24
C GLU A 193 -0.07 17.62 -0.86
N TRP A 194 0.73 17.24 -1.86
CA TRP A 194 2.14 16.89 -1.66
C TRP A 194 2.96 18.05 -1.08
N ASN A 195 2.75 19.27 -1.58
CA ASN A 195 3.48 20.44 -1.08
C ASN A 195 3.08 20.80 0.37
N ALA A 196 1.85 20.50 0.79
CA ALA A 196 1.43 20.63 2.19
C ALA A 196 2.05 19.55 3.09
N ILE A 197 2.18 18.31 2.59
CA ILE A 197 2.80 17.21 3.35
C ILE A 197 4.30 17.41 3.52
N LYS A 198 4.99 17.92 2.50
CA LYS A 198 6.46 18.06 2.52
C LYS A 198 6.92 19.31 3.30
N GLY A 199 6.09 20.35 3.34
CA GLY A 199 6.35 21.60 4.06
C GLY A 199 6.44 21.36 5.56
#